data_AF-A0A117IM22-F1
#
_entry.id   AF-A0A117IM22-F1
#
_cell.length_a   1.000
_cell.length_b   1.000
_cell.length_c   1.000
_cell.angle_alpha   90.00
_cell.angle_beta   90.00
_cell.angle_gamma   90.00
#
_symmetry.space_group_name_H-M   'P 1'
#
loop_
_entity.id
_entity.type
_entity.pdbx_description
1 polymer ?
#
loop_
_entity_poly.entity_id
_entity_poly.type
_entity_poly.pdbx_seq_one_letter_code
_entity_poly.pdbx_strand_id
1 'polypeptide(L)' 'MSKPATVWSSTFVPSKSPFPEYGQNGYSVAWVDTDDGRFQVLVDGTRPAPGTKGRLVPTTLGEETVELFVADQS' A
#
# COMPACT_ATOMS: atom_id res chain seq x y z
N MET A 1 6.27 9.60 10.48
CA MET A 1 5.08 10.46 10.29
C MET A 1 4.35 9.94 9.07
N SER A 2 3.02 9.86 9.09
CA SER A 2 2.27 9.38 7.92
C SER A 2 2.16 10.47 6.85
N LYS A 3 2.36 10.11 5.58
CA LYS A 3 2.38 11.05 4.45
C LYS A 3 1.10 10.92 3.62
N PRO A 4 0.41 12.01 3.24
CA PRO A 4 -0.72 11.94 2.33
C PRO A 4 -0.34 11.31 0.99
N ALA A 5 -1.24 10.52 0.42
CA ALA A 5 -1.04 9.85 -0.86
C ALA A 5 -2.36 9.66 -1.60
N THR A 6 -2.32 9.70 -2.93
CA THR A 6 -3.47 9.39 -3.79
C THR A 6 -3.12 8.24 -4.73
N VAL A 7 -3.99 7.24 -4.83
CA VAL A 7 -3.79 6.10 -5.72
C VAL A 7 -3.83 6.55 -7.18
N TRP A 8 -2.75 6.30 -7.90
CA TRP A 8 -2.70 6.49 -9.36
C TRP A 8 -3.14 5.23 -10.09
N SER A 9 -2.62 4.06 -9.68
CA SER A 9 -3.07 2.75 -10.16
C SER A 9 -2.85 1.68 -9.11
N SER A 10 -3.54 0.55 -9.24
CA SER A 10 -3.43 -0.55 -8.29
C SER A 10 -3.62 -1.90 -8.98
N THR A 11 -3.10 -2.96 -8.37
CA THR A 11 -3.22 -4.34 -8.85
C THR A 11 -3.32 -5.28 -7.67
N PHE A 12 -4.11 -6.34 -7.84
CA PHE A 12 -4.13 -7.48 -6.92
C PHE A 12 -3.20 -8.56 -7.47
N VAL A 13 -2.31 -9.05 -6.62
CA VAL A 13 -1.36 -10.12 -6.91
C VAL A 13 -1.94 -11.41 -6.30
N PRO A 14 -2.37 -12.39 -7.12
CA PRO A 14 -2.98 -13.63 -6.65
C PRO A 14 -1.90 -14.66 -6.25
N SER A 15 -0.90 -14.22 -5.50
CA SER A 15 0.16 -15.06 -4.94
C SER A 15 0.51 -14.62 -3.52
N LYS A 16 1.19 -15.48 -2.78
CA LYS A 16 1.71 -15.12 -1.46
C LYS A 16 2.66 -13.93 -1.59
N SER A 17 2.56 -13.00 -0.64
CA SER A 17 3.56 -11.94 -0.51
C SER A 17 4.90 -12.50 -0.01
N PRO A 18 6.01 -11.85 -0.35
CA PRO A 18 7.33 -12.23 0.17
C PRO A 18 7.45 -12.02 1.69
N PHE A 19 6.61 -11.17 2.28
CA PHE A 19 6.52 -10.97 3.73
C PHE A 19 5.59 -12.03 4.35
N PRO A 20 6.09 -12.94 5.22
CA PRO A 20 5.30 -14.04 5.77
C PRO A 20 4.04 -13.62 6.52
N GLU A 21 4.08 -12.49 7.22
CA GLU A 21 2.99 -11.92 8.01
C GLU A 21 1.96 -11.13 7.19
N TYR A 22 2.19 -10.93 5.89
CA TYR A 22 1.31 -10.14 5.03
C TYR A 22 0.96 -10.89 3.73
N GLY A 23 -0.31 -10.80 3.30
CA GLY A 23 -0.69 -11.20 1.94
C GLY A 23 -0.59 -12.69 1.61
N GLN A 24 -0.72 -13.59 2.59
CA GLN A 24 -0.56 -15.04 2.37
C GLN A 24 -1.67 -15.68 1.52
N ASN A 25 -2.76 -14.96 1.27
CA ASN A 25 -3.86 -15.36 0.39
C ASN A 25 -3.94 -14.47 -0.87
N GLY A 26 -2.86 -13.77 -1.22
CA GLY A 26 -2.86 -12.68 -2.18
C GLY A 26 -2.80 -11.31 -1.49
N TYR A 27 -2.29 -10.32 -2.20
CA TYR A 27 -2.11 -8.96 -1.69
C TYR A 27 -2.30 -7.91 -2.78
N SER A 28 -2.49 -6.66 -2.36
CA SER A 28 -2.61 -5.55 -3.29
C SER A 28 -1.37 -4.66 -3.24
N VAL A 29 -0.99 -4.16 -4.41
CA VAL A 29 0.03 -3.12 -4.57
C VAL A 29 -0.59 -1.92 -5.27
N ALA A 30 -0.09 -0.73 -4.94
CA ALA A 30 -0.52 0.50 -5.57
C ALA A 30 0.68 1.36 -5.97
N TRP A 31 0.55 2.04 -7.10
CA TRP A 31 1.32 3.25 -7.38
C TRP A 31 0.54 4.43 -6.81
N VAL A 32 1.17 5.20 -5.95
CA VAL A 32 0.57 6.38 -5.31
C VAL A 32 1.37 7.63 -5.60
N ASP A 33 0.68 8.74 -5.77
CA ASP A 33 1.25 10.08 -5.87
C ASP A 33 1.29 10.73 -4.48
N THR A 34 2.47 11.23 -4.10
CA THR A 34 2.73 12.06 -2.91
C THR A 34 3.40 13.36 -3.36
N ASP A 35 3.61 14.28 -2.41
CA ASP A 35 4.38 15.52 -2.67
C ASP A 35 5.85 15.25 -3.03
N ASP A 36 6.38 14.09 -2.63
CA ASP A 36 7.76 13.66 -2.90
C ASP A 36 7.89 12.92 -4.24
N GLY A 37 6.78 12.61 -4.90
CA GLY A 37 6.74 11.89 -6.18
C GLY A 37 5.83 10.67 -6.17
N ARG A 38 6.06 9.78 -7.15
CA ARG A 38 5.26 8.56 -7.34
C ARG A 38 6.00 7.33 -6.83
N PHE A 39 5.37 6.57 -5.94
CA PHE A 39 5.95 5.40 -5.29
C PHE A 39 5.08 4.16 -5.45
N GLN A 40 5.71 3.00 -5.57
CA GLN A 40 5.02 1.71 -5.48
C GLN A 40 5.03 1.26 -4.03
N VAL A 41 3.87 0.89 -3.51
CA VAL A 41 3.66 0.54 -2.10
C VAL A 41 2.73 -0.66 -1.96
N LEU A 42 2.84 -1.35 -0.83
CA LEU A 42 1.85 -2.34 -0.41
C LEU A 42 0.58 -1.62 0.06
N VAL A 43 -0.55 -2.31 0.00
CA VAL A 43 -1.86 -1.74 0.37
C VAL A 43 -2.39 -2.45 1.61
N ASP A 44 -2.82 -1.68 2.61
CA ASP A 44 -3.60 -2.22 3.71
C ASP A 44 -5.02 -2.59 3.22
N GLY A 45 -5.33 -3.88 3.20
CA GLY A 45 -6.64 -4.40 2.80
C GLY A 45 -6.82 -4.63 1.29
N THR A 46 -8.00 -4.25 0.80
CA THR A 46 -8.45 -4.58 -0.57
C THR A 46 -7.86 -3.60 -1.60
N ARG A 47 -7.84 -4.03 -2.87
CA ARG A 47 -7.34 -3.21 -3.98
C ARG A 47 -8.13 -1.89 -4.10
N PRO A 48 -7.53 -0.70 -3.88
CA PRO A 48 -8.21 0.58 -4.00
C PRO A 48 -8.39 0.98 -5.46
N ALA A 49 -9.33 1.88 -5.76
CA ALA A 49 -9.50 2.43 -7.09
C ALA A 49 -8.51 3.59 -7.34
N PRO A 50 -8.17 3.92 -8.60
CA PRO A 50 -7.53 5.18 -8.93
C PRO A 50 -8.31 6.38 -8.35
N GLY A 51 -7.60 7.33 -7.76
CA GLY A 51 -8.18 8.49 -7.08
C GLY A 51 -8.53 8.26 -5.60
N THR A 52 -8.44 7.03 -5.08
CA THR A 52 -8.60 6.78 -3.64
C THR A 52 -7.53 7.55 -2.86
N LYS A 53 -7.97 8.34 -1.87
CA LYS A 53 -7.09 9.08 -0.97
C LYS A 53 -6.74 8.24 0.25
N GLY A 54 -5.54 8.46 0.79
CA GLY A 54 -5.07 7.78 1.97
C GLY A 54 -3.72 8.31 2.41
N ARG A 55 -2.98 7.47 3.12
CA ARG A 55 -1.69 7.82 3.72
C ARG A 55 -0.70 6.68 3.64
N LEU A 56 0.58 7.02 3.53
CA LEU A 56 1.69 6.11 3.74
C LEU A 56 1.97 5.99 5.23
N VAL A 57 1.91 4.76 5.74
CA VAL A 57 2.14 4.41 7.13
C VAL A 57 3.33 3.45 7.20
N PRO A 58 4.44 3.84 7.85
CA PRO A 58 5.54 2.92 8.10
C PRO A 58 5.06 1.73 8.93
N THR A 59 5.29 0.53 8.41
CA THR A 59 4.87 -0.73 9.03
C THR A 59 6.06 -1.69 9.03
N THR A 60 6.31 -2.33 10.17
CA THR A 60 7.34 -3.36 10.27
C THR A 60 6.76 -4.70 9.82
N LEU A 61 7.35 -5.26 8.77
CA LEU A 61 7.09 -6.60 8.26
C LEU A 61 8.39 -7.40 8.40
N GLY A 62 8.42 -8.31 9.39
CA GLY A 62 9.59 -9.08 9.77
C GLY A 62 10.66 -8.17 10.36
N GLU A 63 11.81 -8.09 9.69
CA GLU A 63 12.91 -7.19 10.06
C GLU A 63 12.93 -5.90 9.21
N GLU A 64 12.05 -5.80 8.20
CA GLU A 64 11.99 -4.66 7.29
C GLU A 64 10.94 -3.63 7.73
N THR A 65 11.24 -2.35 7.55
CA THR A 65 10.25 -1.28 7.65
C THR A 65 9.87 -0.84 6.25
N VAL A 66 8.60 -1.04 5.89
CA VAL A 66 8.04 -0.68 4.58
C VAL A 66 6.96 0.39 4.74
N GLU A 67 6.68 1.14 3.67
CA GLU A 67 5.52 2.04 3.65
C GLU A 67 4.30 1.30 3.10
N LEU A 68 3.25 1.20 3.94
CA LEU A 68 1.94 0.69 3.56
C LEU A 68 1.01 1.85 3.22
N PHE A 69 0.27 1.76 2.12
CA PHE A 69 -0.85 2.65 1.84
C PHE A 69 -2.08 2.22 2.62
N VAL A 70 -2.61 3.11 3.44
CA VAL A 70 -3.87 2.94 4.17
C VAL A 70 -4.87 3.94 3.60
N ALA A 71 -6.00 3.47 3.08
CA ALA A 71 -7.06 4.35 2.59
C ALA A 71 -7.64 5.17 3.75
N ASP A 72 -7.93 6.45 3.52
CA ASP A 72 -8.66 7.24 4.52
C ASP A 72 -10.04 6.59 4.74
N GLN A 73 -10.46 6.44 6.00
CA GLN A 73 -11.81 5.96 6.30
C GLN A 73 -12.83 6.93 5.69
N SER A 74 -13.77 6.37 4.91
CA SER A 74 -14.90 7.11 4.35
C SER A 74 -16.00 7.28 5.39
#